data_AF-A0A2W4SCC5-F1
#
_entry.id   AF-A0A2W4SCC5-F1
#
_cell.length_a   1.000
_cell.length_b   1.000
_cell.length_c   1.000
_cell.angle_alpha   90.00
_cell.angle_beta   90.00
_cell.angle_gamma   90.00
#
_symmetry.space_group_name_H-M   'P 1'
#
loop_
_entity.id
_entity.type
_entity.pdbx_description
1 polymer ?
#
loop_
_entity_poly.entity_id
_entity_poly.type
_entity_poly.pdbx_seq_one_letter_code
_entity_poly.pdbx_strand_id
1 'polypeptide(L)'
;MAGQYVRDIIAKHAFPEVSTNPVKLAASLTDLFETFFPDKKFLGPQASSEGVLSFPVFMRSGQSHDLDELSSGEKEILYGYLRMRNSAPRASIILLDEPELHLNPRLIRGLPEFYRRNLSEALDNQMWLITHSDALIRDAIGKPGFSVYHMSPAGIEAAGTNQLKTLTAAGLDLALADLIGDLAAYRPGGHAIIFEGGGDADFDRDLVGKLFEDELRGFNLISGSNNTKVRALHEVLENAYQSGHIRTKFFAVTDRDTPSKLGRPTGMDCFAWDRYHIENYIIETDIIASSEVALKFSRNRTERDVEEDLMAAARWATPKLIAHRLREHVNSRLVGAIDLKSNPADDSAAHGVVQAAQRSIDRIQALAGAELSAVSLEHERTRISSEVEGWFLDGSSRINIPGREILKRYAHVNAISGGYEALRNVAIDQMLRAGRKPDGMKAVISAITALRV
;
A
#
# COMPACT_ATOMS: atom_id res chain seq x y z
N MET A 1 -36.11 -11.24 -19.74
CA MET A 1 -35.69 -12.32 -20.66
C MET A 1 -36.85 -12.94 -21.43
N ALA A 2 -37.95 -13.34 -20.77
CA ALA A 2 -39.12 -13.93 -21.44
C ALA A 2 -39.68 -13.06 -22.58
N GLY A 3 -39.83 -11.74 -22.38
CA GLY A 3 -40.29 -10.83 -23.44
C GLY A 3 -39.35 -10.74 -24.65
N GLN A 4 -38.03 -10.85 -24.45
CA GLN A 4 -37.07 -10.88 -25.56
C GLN A 4 -37.15 -12.21 -26.31
N TYR A 5 -37.20 -13.34 -25.58
CA TYR A 5 -37.38 -14.67 -26.16
C TYR A 5 -38.65 -14.77 -27.02
N VAL A 6 -39.76 -14.19 -26.56
CA VAL A 6 -41.02 -14.12 -27.31
C VAL A 6 -40.86 -13.24 -28.56
N ARG A 7 -40.28 -12.04 -28.45
CA ARG A 7 -39.98 -11.18 -29.61
C ARG A 7 -39.10 -11.88 -30.64
N ASP A 8 -38.13 -12.65 -30.18
CA ASP A 8 -37.18 -13.40 -30.99
C ASP A 8 -37.85 -14.57 -31.73
N ILE A 9 -38.71 -15.33 -31.06
CA ILE A 9 -39.53 -16.38 -31.71
C ILE A 9 -40.44 -15.75 -32.77
N ILE A 10 -41.09 -14.63 -32.46
CA ILE A 10 -41.95 -13.91 -33.39
C ILE A 10 -41.15 -13.44 -34.61
N ALA A 11 -39.97 -12.84 -34.40
CA ALA A 11 -39.09 -12.38 -35.47
C ALA A 11 -38.62 -13.53 -36.36
N LYS A 12 -38.25 -14.68 -35.76
CA LYS A 12 -37.84 -15.90 -36.49
C LYS A 12 -38.98 -16.47 -37.35
N HIS A 13 -40.22 -16.41 -36.87
CA HIS A 13 -41.40 -16.85 -37.64
C HIS A 13 -41.78 -15.85 -38.73
N ALA A 14 -41.63 -14.54 -38.48
CA ALA A 14 -42.00 -13.49 -39.42
C ALA A 14 -40.99 -13.32 -40.57
N PHE A 15 -39.69 -13.52 -40.31
CA PHE A 15 -38.62 -13.37 -41.30
C PHE A 15 -37.59 -14.52 -41.18
N PRO A 16 -37.82 -15.68 -41.81
CA PRO A 16 -36.96 -16.86 -41.69
C PRO A 16 -35.51 -16.61 -42.12
N GLU A 17 -35.28 -15.71 -43.09
CA GLU A 17 -33.96 -15.43 -43.66
C GLU A 17 -33.19 -14.28 -42.97
N VAL A 18 -33.80 -13.54 -42.03
CA VAL A 18 -33.17 -12.39 -41.33
C VAL A 18 -32.92 -12.69 -39.84
N SER A 19 -32.65 -13.96 -39.50
CA SER A 19 -32.40 -14.39 -38.12
C SER A 19 -30.90 -14.29 -37.75
N THR A 20 -30.39 -13.09 -37.48
CA THR A 20 -29.02 -12.90 -36.94
C THR A 20 -28.94 -12.49 -35.47
N ASN A 21 -30.08 -12.29 -34.77
CA ASN A 21 -30.08 -11.77 -33.40
C ASN A 21 -30.46 -12.73 -32.24
N PRO A 22 -31.26 -13.82 -32.38
CA PRO A 22 -31.71 -14.59 -31.21
C PRO A 22 -30.60 -15.42 -30.55
N VAL A 23 -29.59 -15.82 -31.34
CA VAL A 23 -28.43 -16.59 -30.87
C VAL A 23 -27.50 -15.74 -29.99
N LYS A 24 -27.57 -14.41 -30.05
CA LYS A 24 -26.60 -13.53 -29.36
C LYS A 24 -26.85 -13.37 -27.86
N LEU A 25 -28.11 -13.30 -27.39
CA LEU A 25 -28.39 -13.12 -25.95
C LEU A 25 -28.12 -14.40 -25.18
N ALA A 26 -28.67 -15.54 -25.63
CA ALA A 26 -28.44 -16.82 -24.98
C ALA A 26 -26.94 -17.17 -24.97
N ALA A 27 -26.22 -16.98 -26.09
CA ALA A 27 -24.77 -17.17 -26.12
C ALA A 27 -24.02 -16.23 -25.17
N SER A 28 -24.40 -14.96 -25.08
CA SER A 28 -23.77 -14.02 -24.13
C SER A 28 -24.05 -14.37 -22.66
N LEU A 29 -25.20 -14.98 -22.37
CA LEU A 29 -25.51 -15.48 -21.04
C LEU A 29 -24.73 -16.76 -20.74
N THR A 30 -24.55 -17.65 -21.72
CA THR A 30 -23.64 -18.78 -21.58
C THR A 30 -22.21 -18.32 -21.29
N ASP A 31 -21.69 -17.32 -22.03
CA ASP A 31 -20.38 -16.71 -21.78
C ASP A 31 -20.29 -16.06 -20.39
N LEU A 32 -21.35 -15.39 -19.93
CA LEU A 32 -21.44 -14.84 -18.56
C LEU A 32 -21.26 -15.94 -17.52
N PHE A 33 -22.01 -17.04 -17.66
CA PHE A 33 -21.93 -18.17 -16.73
C PHE A 33 -20.56 -18.85 -16.76
N GLU A 34 -19.98 -19.06 -17.94
CA GLU A 34 -18.65 -19.65 -18.08
C GLU A 34 -17.55 -18.75 -17.50
N THR A 35 -17.71 -17.43 -17.61
CA THR A 35 -16.73 -16.46 -17.11
C THR A 35 -16.79 -16.32 -15.59
N PHE A 36 -17.98 -16.13 -15.02
CA PHE A 36 -18.12 -15.75 -13.60
C PHE A 36 -18.55 -16.89 -12.67
N PHE A 37 -19.22 -17.92 -13.21
CA PHE A 37 -19.86 -18.98 -12.43
C PHE A 37 -19.35 -20.37 -12.86
N PRO A 38 -18.06 -20.70 -12.66
CA PRO A 38 -17.43 -21.91 -13.24
C PRO A 38 -18.03 -23.25 -12.78
N ASP A 39 -18.77 -23.24 -11.67
CA ASP A 39 -19.47 -24.42 -11.13
C ASP A 39 -20.93 -24.54 -11.63
N LYS A 40 -21.38 -23.58 -12.45
CA LYS A 40 -22.74 -23.47 -12.97
C LYS A 40 -22.75 -23.40 -14.50
N LYS A 41 -23.77 -23.98 -15.13
CA LYS A 41 -23.94 -23.96 -16.58
C LYS A 41 -25.37 -23.53 -16.94
N PHE A 42 -25.49 -22.46 -17.72
CA PHE A 42 -26.75 -22.02 -18.26
C PHE A 42 -27.09 -22.78 -19.55
N LEU A 43 -28.28 -23.39 -19.60
CA LEU A 43 -28.72 -24.21 -20.75
C LEU A 43 -29.57 -23.44 -21.76
N GLY A 44 -29.81 -22.15 -21.53
CA GLY A 44 -30.74 -21.37 -22.32
C GLY A 44 -32.20 -21.48 -21.84
N PRO A 45 -33.10 -20.69 -22.42
CA PRO A 45 -34.54 -20.77 -22.13
C PRO A 45 -35.10 -22.15 -22.54
N GLN A 46 -35.85 -22.79 -21.63
CA GLN A 46 -36.57 -24.03 -21.91
C GLN A 46 -38.07 -23.80 -21.78
N ALA A 47 -38.80 -24.12 -22.84
CA ALA A 47 -40.26 -24.09 -22.83
C ALA A 47 -40.78 -25.50 -22.48
N SER A 48 -41.67 -25.59 -21.48
CA SER A 48 -42.37 -26.83 -21.17
C SER A 48 -43.57 -27.03 -22.10
N SER A 49 -44.06 -28.28 -22.20
CA SER A 49 -45.30 -28.62 -22.90
C SER A 49 -46.54 -27.93 -22.31
N GLU A 50 -46.43 -27.37 -21.11
CA GLU A 50 -47.47 -26.62 -20.41
C GLU A 50 -47.41 -25.11 -20.69
N GLY A 51 -46.49 -24.66 -21.55
CA GLY A 51 -46.33 -23.25 -21.91
C GLY A 51 -45.59 -22.40 -20.87
N VAL A 52 -44.92 -23.04 -19.90
CA VAL A 52 -44.06 -22.36 -18.92
C VAL A 52 -42.65 -22.21 -19.48
N LEU A 53 -42.09 -21.00 -19.38
CA LEU A 53 -40.71 -20.72 -19.76
C LEU A 53 -39.82 -20.72 -18.50
N SER A 54 -38.88 -21.65 -18.43
CA SER A 54 -37.89 -21.72 -17.36
C SER A 54 -36.49 -21.39 -17.86
N PHE A 55 -35.61 -21.00 -16.93
CA PHE A 55 -34.23 -20.63 -17.23
C PHE A 55 -33.27 -21.49 -16.39
N PRO A 56 -33.15 -22.79 -16.68
CA PRO A 56 -32.44 -23.72 -15.82
C PRO A 56 -30.92 -23.48 -15.81
N VAL A 57 -30.37 -23.53 -14.60
CA VAL A 57 -28.95 -23.48 -14.30
C VAL A 57 -28.52 -24.82 -13.69
N PHE A 58 -27.61 -25.51 -14.35
CA PHE A 58 -27.08 -26.80 -13.89
C PHE A 58 -25.84 -26.59 -13.02
N MET A 59 -25.80 -27.21 -11.85
CA MET A 59 -24.63 -27.20 -10.96
C MET A 59 -23.77 -28.44 -11.16
N ARG A 60 -22.45 -28.33 -10.87
CA ARG A 60 -21.54 -29.49 -10.84
C ARG A 60 -21.97 -30.60 -9.87
N SER A 61 -22.78 -30.29 -8.86
CA SER A 61 -23.36 -31.25 -7.92
C SER A 61 -24.45 -32.15 -8.53
N GLY A 62 -24.85 -31.92 -9.79
CA GLY A 62 -25.93 -32.65 -10.46
C GLY A 62 -27.33 -32.07 -10.21
N GLN A 63 -27.44 -31.02 -9.40
CA GLN A 63 -28.70 -30.32 -9.15
C GLN A 63 -28.95 -29.22 -10.20
N SER A 64 -30.21 -29.01 -10.55
CA SER A 64 -30.67 -27.88 -11.38
C SER A 64 -31.56 -26.95 -10.58
N HIS A 65 -31.31 -25.65 -10.68
CA HIS A 65 -32.15 -24.60 -10.09
C HIS A 65 -32.58 -23.60 -11.17
N ASP A 66 -33.60 -22.81 -10.89
CA ASP A 66 -33.94 -21.68 -11.75
C ASP A 66 -32.96 -20.51 -11.52
N LEU A 67 -32.84 -19.66 -12.53
CA LEU A 67 -32.01 -18.47 -12.49
C LEU A 67 -32.33 -17.53 -11.33
N ASP A 68 -33.59 -17.51 -10.89
CA ASP A 68 -34.04 -16.72 -9.74
C ASP A 68 -33.52 -17.25 -8.39
N GLU A 69 -32.88 -18.42 -8.34
CA GLU A 69 -32.29 -19.00 -7.13
C GLU A 69 -30.77 -18.74 -7.01
N LEU A 70 -30.20 -17.94 -7.93
CA LEU A 70 -28.81 -17.46 -7.81
C LEU A 70 -28.58 -16.66 -6.52
N SER A 71 -27.33 -16.64 -6.05
CA SER A 71 -26.94 -15.81 -4.90
C SER A 71 -27.07 -14.31 -5.24
N SER A 72 -27.10 -13.46 -4.21
CA SER A 72 -27.27 -12.01 -4.39
C SER A 72 -26.20 -11.39 -5.29
N GLY A 73 -24.92 -11.73 -5.11
CA GLY A 73 -23.83 -11.21 -5.93
C GLY A 73 -23.86 -11.72 -7.39
N GLU A 74 -24.30 -12.95 -7.62
CA GLU A 74 -24.45 -13.49 -8.98
C GLU A 74 -25.63 -12.83 -9.72
N LYS A 75 -26.73 -12.60 -9.00
CA LYS A 75 -27.89 -11.86 -9.51
C LYS A 75 -27.53 -10.45 -9.91
N GLU A 76 -26.66 -9.78 -9.16
CA GLU A 76 -26.23 -8.43 -9.46
C GLU A 76 -25.53 -8.33 -10.82
N ILE A 77 -24.58 -9.23 -11.10
CA ILE A 77 -23.89 -9.29 -12.40
C ILE A 77 -24.87 -9.60 -13.53
N LEU A 78 -25.70 -10.63 -13.32
CA LEU A 78 -26.66 -11.08 -14.32
C LEU A 78 -27.67 -9.99 -14.66
N TYR A 79 -28.32 -9.40 -13.65
CA TYR A 79 -29.33 -8.37 -13.86
C TYR A 79 -28.70 -7.06 -14.33
N GLY A 80 -27.49 -6.72 -13.87
CA GLY A 80 -26.72 -5.59 -14.38
C GLY A 80 -26.45 -5.73 -15.88
N TYR A 81 -25.92 -6.88 -16.30
CA TYR A 81 -25.71 -7.18 -17.72
C TYR A 81 -27.02 -7.16 -18.52
N LEU A 82 -28.06 -7.84 -18.03
CA LEU A 82 -29.36 -7.88 -18.72
C LEU A 82 -29.98 -6.49 -18.86
N ARG A 83 -29.84 -5.61 -17.87
CA ARG A 83 -30.34 -4.22 -17.93
C ARG A 83 -29.69 -3.46 -19.09
N MET A 84 -28.36 -3.53 -19.20
CA MET A 84 -27.61 -2.91 -20.30
C MET A 84 -27.87 -3.56 -21.65
N ARG A 85 -28.02 -4.89 -21.67
CA ARG A 85 -28.26 -5.64 -22.90
C ARG A 85 -29.68 -5.44 -23.43
N ASN A 86 -30.68 -5.31 -22.56
CA ASN A 86 -32.08 -5.09 -22.93
C ASN A 86 -32.34 -3.69 -23.49
N SER A 87 -31.57 -2.67 -23.08
CA SER A 87 -31.62 -1.36 -23.74
C SER A 87 -31.01 -1.40 -25.15
N ALA A 88 -30.25 -2.45 -25.48
CA ALA A 88 -29.70 -2.78 -26.78
C ALA A 88 -29.06 -1.59 -27.55
N PRO A 89 -28.24 -0.73 -26.90
CA PRO A 89 -27.53 0.33 -27.61
C PRO A 89 -26.60 -0.30 -28.65
N ARG A 90 -26.59 0.26 -29.87
CA ARG A 90 -25.72 -0.15 -30.98
C ARG A 90 -25.10 1.08 -31.60
N ALA A 91 -23.89 0.96 -32.15
CA ALA A 91 -23.19 2.11 -32.76
C ALA A 91 -23.16 3.32 -31.82
N SER A 92 -23.00 3.08 -30.51
CA SER A 92 -23.21 4.05 -29.44
C SER A 92 -22.00 4.16 -28.53
N ILE A 93 -21.96 5.22 -27.73
CA ILE A 93 -20.99 5.38 -26.63
C ILE A 93 -21.68 4.98 -25.32
N ILE A 94 -21.08 4.05 -24.59
CA ILE A 94 -21.55 3.59 -23.29
C ILE A 94 -20.59 4.09 -22.22
N LEU A 95 -21.13 4.79 -21.20
CA LEU A 95 -20.39 5.23 -20.03
C LEU A 95 -20.91 4.44 -18.83
N LEU A 96 -20.04 3.69 -18.15
CA LEU A 96 -20.37 2.96 -16.93
C LEU A 96 -19.51 3.49 -15.79
N ASP A 97 -20.17 3.94 -14.74
CA ASP A 97 -19.54 4.40 -13.51
C ASP A 97 -19.65 3.31 -12.44
N GLU A 98 -18.53 2.93 -11.86
CA GLU A 98 -18.36 1.85 -10.88
C GLU A 98 -19.16 0.57 -11.22
N PRO A 99 -18.91 -0.06 -12.39
CA PRO A 99 -19.63 -1.28 -12.78
C PRO A 99 -19.46 -2.45 -11.81
N GLU A 100 -18.45 -2.39 -10.95
CA GLU A 100 -18.13 -3.36 -9.92
C GLU A 100 -18.75 -3.08 -8.55
N LEU A 101 -19.48 -1.97 -8.38
CA LEU A 101 -20.06 -1.60 -7.09
C LEU A 101 -20.89 -2.77 -6.53
N HIS A 102 -20.66 -3.11 -5.26
CA HIS A 102 -21.25 -4.25 -4.54
C HIS A 102 -20.82 -5.66 -4.99
N LEU A 103 -19.94 -5.79 -5.99
CA LEU A 103 -19.40 -7.09 -6.41
C LEU A 103 -18.23 -7.55 -5.53
N ASN A 104 -18.16 -8.87 -5.30
CA ASN A 104 -16.99 -9.49 -4.68
C ASN A 104 -15.78 -9.38 -5.64
N PRO A 105 -14.54 -9.10 -5.15
CA PRO A 105 -13.34 -9.03 -5.99
C PRO A 105 -13.10 -10.21 -6.94
N ARG A 106 -13.53 -11.43 -6.57
CA ARG A 106 -13.45 -12.61 -7.45
C ARG A 106 -14.28 -12.46 -8.73
N LEU A 107 -15.40 -11.77 -8.64
CA LEU A 107 -16.36 -11.56 -9.73
C LEU A 107 -16.01 -10.35 -10.61
N ILE A 108 -15.06 -9.50 -10.16
CA ILE A 108 -14.56 -8.36 -10.93
C ILE A 108 -13.60 -8.83 -12.03
N ARG A 109 -12.85 -9.92 -11.80
CA ARG A 109 -11.91 -10.47 -12.79
C ARG A 109 -12.67 -10.97 -14.01
N GLY A 110 -12.27 -10.54 -15.20
CA GLY A 110 -12.93 -10.87 -16.46
C GLY A 110 -14.15 -9.99 -16.78
N LEU A 111 -14.60 -9.13 -15.85
CA LEU A 111 -15.70 -8.18 -16.09
C LEU A 111 -15.42 -7.22 -17.25
N PRO A 112 -14.23 -6.57 -17.34
CA PRO A 112 -13.92 -5.69 -18.46
C PRO A 112 -13.97 -6.43 -19.80
N GLU A 113 -13.38 -7.63 -19.87
CA GLU A 113 -13.36 -8.45 -21.07
C GLU A 113 -14.75 -8.94 -21.49
N PHE A 114 -15.56 -9.36 -20.51
CA PHE A 114 -16.93 -9.77 -20.77
C PHE A 114 -17.76 -8.62 -21.36
N TYR A 115 -17.66 -7.41 -20.81
CA TYR A 115 -18.34 -6.24 -21.36
C TYR A 115 -17.77 -5.81 -22.71
N ARG A 116 -16.44 -5.86 -22.90
CA ARG A 116 -15.83 -5.56 -24.20
C ARG A 116 -16.37 -6.50 -25.28
N ARG A 117 -16.39 -7.81 -25.06
CA ARG A 117 -16.90 -8.79 -26.04
C ARG A 117 -18.39 -8.62 -26.30
N ASN A 118 -19.21 -8.53 -25.25
CA ASN A 118 -20.67 -8.66 -25.36
C ASN A 118 -21.41 -7.33 -25.53
N LEU A 119 -20.87 -6.23 -25.02
CA LEU A 119 -21.49 -4.90 -25.08
C LEU A 119 -20.77 -3.94 -26.03
N SER A 120 -19.45 -4.06 -26.21
CA SER A 120 -18.69 -3.24 -27.16
C SER A 120 -18.64 -3.92 -28.54
N GLU A 121 -17.84 -4.96 -28.73
CA GLU A 121 -17.60 -5.56 -30.06
C GLU A 121 -18.86 -6.15 -30.70
N ALA A 122 -19.65 -6.92 -29.94
CA ALA A 122 -20.85 -7.57 -30.48
C ALA A 122 -21.96 -6.62 -30.91
N LEU A 123 -21.93 -5.36 -30.45
CA LEU A 123 -22.93 -4.33 -30.70
C LEU A 123 -22.36 -3.07 -31.39
N ASP A 124 -21.07 -3.09 -31.74
CA ASP A 124 -20.34 -1.95 -32.31
C ASP A 124 -20.40 -0.69 -31.44
N ASN A 125 -20.18 -0.83 -30.14
CA ASN A 125 -20.18 0.31 -29.20
C ASN A 125 -18.77 0.68 -28.76
N GLN A 126 -18.53 1.97 -28.51
CA GLN A 126 -17.40 2.44 -27.73
C GLN A 126 -17.77 2.43 -26.24
N MET A 127 -16.87 1.99 -25.37
CA MET A 127 -17.15 1.88 -23.93
C MET A 127 -16.11 2.60 -23.09
N TRP A 128 -16.59 3.37 -22.11
CA TRP A 128 -15.78 3.97 -21.05
C TRP A 128 -16.21 3.39 -19.71
N LEU A 129 -15.25 2.84 -18.98
CA LEU A 129 -15.44 2.33 -17.63
C LEU A 129 -14.72 3.26 -16.67
N ILE A 130 -15.44 3.78 -15.68
CA ILE A 130 -14.90 4.57 -14.58
C ILE A 130 -14.95 3.68 -13.34
N THR A 131 -13.83 3.59 -12.61
CA THR A 131 -13.67 2.63 -11.51
C THR A 131 -12.67 3.15 -10.49
N HIS A 132 -12.89 2.79 -9.22
CA HIS A 132 -11.90 2.91 -8.15
C HIS A 132 -11.28 1.54 -7.78
N SER A 133 -11.63 0.47 -8.49
CA SER A 133 -11.21 -0.89 -8.19
C SER A 133 -9.87 -1.25 -8.81
N ASP A 134 -8.85 -1.39 -7.96
CA ASP A 134 -7.54 -1.94 -8.34
C ASP A 134 -7.65 -3.25 -9.12
N ALA A 135 -8.57 -4.14 -8.71
CA ALA A 135 -8.77 -5.43 -9.35
C ALA A 135 -9.24 -5.29 -10.81
N LEU A 136 -10.12 -4.31 -11.09
CA LEU A 136 -10.61 -4.04 -12.44
C LEU A 136 -9.49 -3.44 -13.31
N ILE A 137 -8.75 -2.46 -12.77
CA ILE A 137 -7.67 -1.79 -13.50
C ILE A 137 -6.54 -2.78 -13.82
N ARG A 138 -6.13 -3.62 -12.87
CA ARG A 138 -5.12 -4.67 -13.08
C ARG A 138 -5.55 -5.72 -14.09
N ASP A 139 -6.84 -6.06 -14.13
CA ASP A 139 -7.34 -6.99 -15.14
C ASP A 139 -7.38 -6.37 -16.54
N ALA A 140 -7.49 -5.04 -16.67
CA ALA A 140 -7.53 -4.37 -17.97
C ALA A 140 -6.14 -3.94 -18.50
N ILE A 141 -5.21 -3.58 -17.62
CA ILE A 141 -3.92 -3.00 -18.02
C ILE A 141 -3.09 -3.98 -18.87
N GLY A 142 -2.58 -3.49 -20.00
CA GLY A 142 -1.74 -4.28 -20.92
C GLY A 142 -2.48 -5.28 -21.80
N LYS A 143 -3.80 -5.46 -21.63
CA LYS A 143 -4.60 -6.31 -22.51
C LYS A 143 -4.88 -5.61 -23.85
N PRO A 144 -4.79 -6.31 -24.98
CA PRO A 144 -5.21 -5.77 -26.28
C PRO A 144 -6.66 -5.31 -26.25
N GLY A 145 -6.95 -4.17 -26.87
CA GLY A 145 -8.30 -3.61 -26.92
C GLY A 145 -8.70 -2.76 -25.69
N PHE A 146 -7.81 -2.61 -24.71
CA PHE A 146 -7.99 -1.68 -23.60
C PHE A 146 -7.02 -0.51 -23.69
N SER A 147 -7.50 0.67 -23.30
CA SER A 147 -6.67 1.84 -23.00
C SER A 147 -7.00 2.28 -21.59
N VAL A 148 -6.01 2.20 -20.70
CA VAL A 148 -6.20 2.50 -19.29
C VAL A 148 -5.62 3.88 -18.99
N TYR A 149 -6.43 4.72 -18.36
CA TYR A 149 -6.06 6.07 -17.97
C TYR A 149 -6.29 6.24 -16.47
N HIS A 150 -5.35 6.87 -15.80
CA HIS A 150 -5.52 7.37 -14.44
C HIS A 150 -5.91 8.85 -14.51
N MET A 151 -6.94 9.24 -13.76
CA MET A 151 -7.41 10.62 -13.69
C MET A 151 -6.96 11.30 -12.40
N SER A 152 -6.15 12.36 -12.51
CA SER A 152 -5.83 13.22 -11.37
C SER A 152 -7.02 14.11 -10.98
N PRO A 153 -7.30 14.33 -9.69
CA PRO A 153 -8.29 15.32 -9.23
C PRO A 153 -8.10 16.72 -9.81
N ALA A 154 -9.21 17.46 -9.94
CA ALA A 154 -9.19 18.81 -10.46
C ALA A 154 -8.35 19.75 -9.59
N GLY A 155 -7.53 20.57 -10.22
CA GLY A 155 -6.66 21.55 -9.55
C GLY A 155 -5.33 21.00 -9.03
N ILE A 156 -5.02 19.71 -9.23
CA ILE A 156 -3.70 19.15 -8.89
C ILE A 156 -2.67 19.42 -9.98
N GLU A 157 -3.05 19.22 -11.23
CA GLU A 157 -2.15 19.41 -12.37
C GLU A 157 -2.13 20.90 -12.77
N ALA A 158 -1.02 21.35 -13.36
CA ALA A 158 -0.87 22.75 -13.78
C ALA A 158 -1.93 23.15 -14.82
N ALA A 159 -2.35 24.41 -14.81
CA ALA A 159 -3.33 24.91 -15.78
C ALA A 159 -2.90 24.61 -17.22
N GLY A 160 -3.77 23.97 -18.00
CA GLY A 160 -3.50 23.54 -19.39
C GLY A 160 -2.92 22.13 -19.54
N THR A 161 -2.70 21.39 -18.45
CA THR A 161 -2.29 19.98 -18.51
C THR A 161 -3.49 19.04 -18.41
N ASN A 162 -3.42 17.90 -19.10
CA ASN A 162 -4.49 16.90 -19.09
C ASN A 162 -4.48 16.11 -17.77
N GLN A 163 -5.64 16.00 -17.13
CA GLN A 163 -5.82 15.20 -15.91
C GLN A 163 -5.69 13.70 -16.17
N LEU A 164 -5.95 13.24 -17.40
CA LEU A 164 -5.83 11.85 -17.80
C LEU A 164 -4.39 11.53 -18.22
N LYS A 165 -3.78 10.58 -17.51
CA LYS A 165 -2.46 10.01 -17.82
C LYS A 165 -2.62 8.54 -18.18
N THR A 166 -2.03 8.12 -19.29
CA THR A 166 -2.08 6.71 -19.73
C THR A 166 -1.23 5.85 -18.81
N LEU A 167 -1.79 4.71 -18.38
CA LEU A 167 -1.07 3.68 -17.64
C LEU A 167 -0.51 2.64 -18.62
N THR A 168 0.80 2.37 -18.55
CA THR A 168 1.46 1.35 -19.38
C THR A 168 1.78 0.11 -18.57
N ALA A 169 1.65 -1.07 -19.19
CA ALA A 169 1.88 -2.36 -18.53
C ALA A 169 3.36 -2.75 -18.32
N ALA A 170 4.29 -1.82 -18.55
CA ALA A 170 5.72 -2.06 -18.40
C ALA A 170 6.41 -0.84 -17.78
N GLY A 171 7.43 -1.09 -16.96
CA GLY A 171 8.33 -0.07 -16.43
C GLY A 171 8.08 0.32 -14.97
N LEU A 172 8.54 1.52 -14.63
CA LEU A 172 8.56 2.08 -13.28
C LEU A 172 7.15 2.21 -12.66
N ASP A 173 6.14 2.53 -13.48
CA ASP A 173 4.78 2.80 -13.02
C ASP A 173 4.10 1.56 -12.43
N LEU A 174 4.27 0.40 -13.07
CA LEU A 174 3.77 -0.87 -12.53
C LEU A 174 4.53 -1.29 -11.27
N ALA A 175 5.86 -1.11 -11.25
CA ALA A 175 6.68 -1.42 -10.09
C ALA A 175 6.31 -0.54 -8.87
N LEU A 176 6.04 0.74 -9.10
CA LEU A 176 5.53 1.67 -8.09
C LEU A 176 4.13 1.25 -7.60
N ALA A 177 3.22 0.96 -8.51
CA ALA A 177 1.87 0.53 -8.14
C ALA A 177 1.83 -0.81 -7.39
N ASP A 178 2.69 -1.77 -7.73
CA ASP A 178 2.83 -3.03 -7.00
C ASP A 178 3.38 -2.85 -5.59
N LEU A 179 4.12 -1.77 -5.35
CA LEU A 179 4.68 -1.43 -4.06
C LEU A 179 3.69 -0.63 -3.20
N ILE A 180 2.91 0.27 -3.81
CA ILE A 180 1.76 0.93 -3.16
C ILE A 180 0.69 -0.11 -2.79
N GLY A 181 0.53 -1.15 -3.61
CA GLY A 181 -0.46 -2.22 -3.43
C GLY A 181 -1.83 -1.89 -4.01
N ASP A 182 -2.02 -0.66 -4.47
CA ASP A 182 -3.26 -0.15 -5.05
C ASP A 182 -2.95 0.75 -6.26
N LEU A 183 -3.32 0.28 -7.46
CA LEU A 183 -3.14 0.95 -8.74
C LEU A 183 -4.13 2.12 -8.90
N ALA A 184 -5.23 2.15 -8.14
CA ALA A 184 -6.15 3.28 -8.09
C ALA A 184 -5.61 4.43 -7.23
N ALA A 185 -4.81 4.12 -6.21
CA ALA A 185 -4.11 5.12 -5.39
C ALA A 185 -2.81 5.62 -6.02
N TYR A 186 -2.27 4.89 -6.99
CA TYR A 186 -1.04 5.25 -7.71
C TYR A 186 -1.22 6.51 -8.55
N ARG A 187 -0.28 7.45 -8.42
CA ARG A 187 -0.28 8.74 -9.13
C ARG A 187 0.80 8.76 -10.22
N PRO A 188 0.43 8.71 -11.51
CA PRO A 188 1.41 8.66 -12.59
C PRO A 188 2.27 9.92 -12.71
N GLY A 189 3.59 9.70 -12.78
CA GLY A 189 4.60 10.77 -12.76
C GLY A 189 4.71 11.50 -11.41
N GLY A 190 4.02 11.04 -10.37
CA GLY A 190 4.15 11.57 -9.02
C GLY A 190 5.42 11.10 -8.34
N HIS A 191 6.08 12.00 -7.60
CA HIS A 191 7.27 11.70 -6.81
C HIS A 191 6.99 10.62 -5.76
N ALA A 192 7.97 9.82 -5.40
CA ALA A 192 7.77 8.73 -4.45
C ALA A 192 8.44 9.04 -3.10
N ILE A 193 7.73 8.77 -2.00
CA ILE A 193 8.27 8.81 -0.64
C ILE A 193 8.21 7.40 -0.07
N ILE A 194 9.37 6.85 0.27
CA ILE A 194 9.52 5.54 0.89
C ILE A 194 9.79 5.71 2.37
N PHE A 195 8.89 5.19 3.21
CA PHE A 195 9.09 5.15 4.65
C PHE A 195 9.91 3.90 5.00
N GLU A 196 11.21 4.10 5.24
CA GLU A 196 12.18 3.04 5.52
C GLU A 196 12.70 3.17 6.95
N GLY A 197 12.20 2.42 7.93
CA GLY A 197 12.88 2.44 9.22
C GLY A 197 12.10 1.86 10.38
N GLY A 198 12.87 1.56 11.43
CA GLY A 198 12.47 1.48 12.84
C GLY A 198 11.29 0.61 13.28
N GLY A 199 10.52 -0.01 12.39
CA GLY A 199 9.48 -1.00 12.69
C GLY A 199 8.33 -1.07 11.71
N ASP A 200 7.19 -0.49 12.06
CA ASP A 200 5.93 -0.62 11.30
C ASP A 200 5.82 0.48 10.23
N ALA A 201 6.50 0.29 9.10
CA ALA A 201 6.50 1.26 8.01
C ALA A 201 5.12 1.52 7.39
N ASP A 202 4.17 0.60 7.54
CA ASP A 202 2.78 0.83 7.11
C ASP A 202 2.10 1.85 8.01
N PHE A 203 2.37 1.81 9.32
CA PHE A 203 1.94 2.86 10.24
C PHE A 203 2.56 4.22 9.91
N ASP A 204 3.86 4.28 9.60
CA ASP A 204 4.53 5.54 9.25
C ASP A 204 3.86 6.20 8.04
N ARG A 205 3.62 5.40 6.99
CA ARG A 205 2.91 5.81 5.78
C ARG A 205 1.52 6.35 6.12
N ASP A 206 0.76 5.62 6.94
CA ASP A 206 -0.63 5.98 7.27
C ASP A 206 -0.71 7.23 8.14
N LEU A 207 0.19 7.37 9.12
CA LEU A 207 0.30 8.54 9.99
C LEU A 207 0.59 9.80 9.16
N VAL A 208 1.61 9.74 8.31
CA VAL A 208 2.03 10.87 7.48
C VAL A 208 0.98 11.17 6.41
N GLY A 209 0.44 10.15 5.76
CA GLY A 209 -0.59 10.29 4.73
C GLY A 209 -1.87 10.94 5.25
N LYS A 210 -2.27 10.65 6.49
CA LYS A 210 -3.42 11.29 7.14
C LYS A 210 -3.15 12.73 7.58
N LEU A 211 -2.01 12.99 8.22
CA LEU A 211 -1.70 14.32 8.77
C LEU A 211 -1.34 15.35 7.70
N PHE A 212 -0.74 14.91 6.59
CA PHE A 212 -0.19 15.79 5.54
C PHE A 212 -0.80 15.50 4.16
N GLU A 213 -2.08 15.11 4.12
CA GLU A 213 -2.79 14.76 2.88
C GLU A 213 -2.66 15.84 1.79
N ASP A 214 -2.83 17.11 2.19
CA ASP A 214 -2.79 18.26 1.29
C ASP A 214 -1.38 18.57 0.78
N GLU A 215 -0.38 18.56 1.67
CA GLU A 215 1.02 18.83 1.33
C GLU A 215 1.62 17.73 0.45
N LEU A 216 1.15 16.49 0.63
CA LEU A 216 1.59 15.31 -0.10
C LEU A 216 0.74 15.01 -1.34
N ARG A 217 -0.09 15.96 -1.79
CA ARG A 217 -0.79 15.88 -3.08
C ARG A 217 0.22 15.78 -4.22
N GLY A 218 0.10 14.69 -4.99
CA GLY A 218 1.00 14.36 -6.10
C GLY A 218 2.18 13.45 -5.71
N PHE A 219 2.31 13.03 -4.45
CA PHE A 219 3.27 12.01 -4.04
C PHE A 219 2.63 10.62 -4.00
N ASN A 220 3.44 9.62 -4.31
CA ASN A 220 3.20 8.20 -4.10
C ASN A 220 3.84 7.80 -2.76
N LEU A 221 3.02 7.44 -1.77
CA LEU A 221 3.49 7.05 -0.44
C LEU A 221 3.69 5.54 -0.36
N ILE A 222 4.87 5.12 0.07
CA ILE A 222 5.34 3.75 -0.05
C ILE A 222 5.82 3.26 1.30
N SER A 223 5.29 2.12 1.74
CA SER A 223 5.75 1.43 2.94
C SER A 223 6.97 0.57 2.63
N GLY A 224 8.03 0.77 3.42
CA GLY A 224 9.26 -0.01 3.36
C GLY A 224 9.17 -1.41 3.97
N SER A 225 7.99 -1.85 4.44
CA SER A 225 7.83 -3.14 5.14
C SER A 225 8.17 -4.34 4.24
N ASN A 226 7.96 -4.22 2.93
CA ASN A 226 8.28 -5.24 1.95
C ASN A 226 9.70 -5.10 1.38
N ASN A 227 10.71 -5.45 2.17
CA ASN A 227 12.13 -5.34 1.80
C ASN A 227 12.45 -5.95 0.41
N THR A 228 11.81 -7.04 0.01
CA THR A 228 12.03 -7.67 -1.31
C THR A 228 11.53 -6.78 -2.45
N LYS A 229 10.30 -6.25 -2.35
CA LYS A 229 9.76 -5.35 -3.37
C LYS A 229 10.47 -3.99 -3.37
N VAL A 230 10.82 -3.46 -2.18
CA VAL A 230 11.59 -2.21 -2.04
C VAL A 230 12.97 -2.36 -2.68
N ARG A 231 13.64 -3.51 -2.49
CA ARG A 231 14.91 -3.79 -3.16
C ARG A 231 14.76 -3.90 -4.68
N ALA A 232 13.71 -4.56 -5.16
CA ALA A 232 13.42 -4.60 -6.59
C ALA A 232 13.18 -3.19 -7.16
N LEU A 233 12.49 -2.32 -6.42
CA LEU A 233 12.35 -0.91 -6.79
C LEU A 233 13.72 -0.23 -6.85
N HIS A 234 14.56 -0.36 -5.81
CA HIS A 234 15.92 0.20 -5.80
C HIS A 234 16.74 -0.23 -7.02
N GLU A 235 16.64 -1.50 -7.45
CA GLU A 235 17.30 -2.01 -8.66
C GLU A 235 16.72 -1.39 -9.95
N VAL A 236 15.39 -1.26 -10.05
CA VAL A 236 14.72 -0.58 -11.18
C VAL A 236 15.12 0.90 -11.24
N LEU A 237 15.24 1.57 -10.10
CA LEU A 237 15.64 2.97 -9.99
C LEU A 237 17.08 3.19 -10.43
N GLU A 238 18.01 2.37 -9.96
CA GLU A 238 19.42 2.49 -10.34
C GLU A 238 19.58 2.33 -11.87
N ASN A 239 18.89 1.37 -12.48
CA ASN A 239 18.89 1.19 -13.94
C ASN A 239 18.25 2.37 -14.69
N ALA A 240 17.14 2.90 -14.19
CA ALA A 240 16.44 4.03 -14.80
C ALA A 240 17.24 5.34 -14.65
N TYR A 241 18.00 5.48 -13.57
CA TYR A 241 18.86 6.63 -13.31
C TYR A 241 20.06 6.63 -14.26
N GLN A 242 20.72 5.48 -14.41
CA GLN A 242 21.86 5.31 -15.33
C GLN A 242 21.50 5.52 -16.79
N SER A 243 20.26 5.21 -17.18
CA SER A 243 19.76 5.46 -18.53
C SER A 243 19.33 6.92 -18.75
N GLY A 244 19.32 7.78 -17.72
CA GLY A 244 19.02 9.21 -17.82
C GLY A 244 17.53 9.56 -18.00
N HIS A 245 16.62 8.63 -17.72
CA HIS A 245 15.19 8.74 -18.09
C HIS A 245 14.22 8.93 -16.91
N ILE A 246 14.68 9.26 -15.71
CA ILE A 246 13.77 9.44 -14.57
C ILE A 246 13.31 10.91 -14.47
N ARG A 247 12.01 11.14 -14.73
CA ARG A 247 11.32 12.39 -14.35
C ARG A 247 10.90 12.43 -12.88
N THR A 248 10.75 11.26 -12.25
CA THR A 248 10.22 11.09 -10.90
C THR A 248 11.32 11.14 -9.83
N LYS A 249 11.31 12.13 -8.94
CA LYS A 249 12.23 12.13 -7.77
C LYS A 249 11.79 11.13 -6.69
N PHE A 250 12.77 10.51 -6.04
CA PHE A 250 12.57 9.51 -4.98
C PHE A 250 13.15 10.01 -3.67
N PHE A 251 12.35 9.87 -2.61
CA PHE A 251 12.70 10.28 -1.26
C PHE A 251 12.59 9.08 -0.33
N ALA A 252 13.55 8.92 0.58
CA ALA A 252 13.45 7.97 1.69
C ALA A 252 13.34 8.74 3.00
N VAL A 253 12.41 8.34 3.86
CA VAL A 253 12.26 8.89 5.21
C VAL A 253 12.45 7.78 6.23
N THR A 254 13.32 8.00 7.20
CA THR A 254 13.64 7.01 8.22
C THR A 254 13.45 7.55 9.63
N ASP A 255 13.29 6.63 10.59
CA ASP A 255 13.51 6.95 11.99
C ASP A 255 14.96 7.40 12.23
N ARG A 256 15.15 8.22 13.26
CA ARG A 256 16.46 8.80 13.58
C ARG A 256 17.47 7.76 14.06
N ASP A 257 16.99 6.64 14.61
CA ASP A 257 17.81 5.51 15.05
C ASP A 257 18.10 4.51 13.94
N THR A 258 17.58 4.72 12.72
CA THR A 258 17.85 3.80 11.61
C THR A 258 19.26 4.09 11.08
N PRO A 259 20.20 3.11 11.13
CA PRO A 259 21.54 3.32 10.63
C PRO A 259 21.49 3.66 9.13
N SER A 260 22.41 4.53 8.69
CA SER A 260 22.61 4.83 7.28
C SER A 260 22.94 3.54 6.52
N LYS A 261 21.94 2.93 5.87
CA LYS A 261 22.14 1.70 5.11
C LYS A 261 23.15 1.97 3.99
N LEU A 262 24.30 1.30 4.05
CA LEU A 262 25.21 1.19 2.91
C LEU A 262 24.46 0.54 1.75
N GLY A 263 24.53 1.14 0.55
CA GLY A 263 23.94 0.57 -0.68
C GLY A 263 22.61 1.17 -1.12
N ARG A 264 22.28 2.42 -0.75
CA ARG A 264 21.14 3.13 -1.35
C ARG A 264 21.45 3.59 -2.78
N PRO A 265 20.46 3.60 -3.70
CA PRO A 265 20.66 4.01 -5.08
C PRO A 265 21.14 5.44 -5.20
N THR A 266 21.89 5.70 -6.27
CA THR A 266 22.35 7.03 -6.63
C THR A 266 21.13 7.87 -7.08
N GLY A 267 20.90 9.04 -6.46
CA GLY A 267 19.79 9.93 -6.83
C GLY A 267 18.52 9.84 -5.96
N MET A 268 18.57 9.16 -4.81
CA MET A 268 17.53 9.18 -3.78
C MET A 268 17.91 10.10 -2.62
N ASP A 269 17.09 11.10 -2.33
CA ASP A 269 17.29 12.00 -1.18
C ASP A 269 16.77 11.33 0.10
N CYS A 270 17.58 11.35 1.16
CA CYS A 270 17.26 10.71 2.42
C CYS A 270 16.99 11.74 3.52
N PHE A 271 15.90 11.55 4.25
CA PHE A 271 15.49 12.34 5.39
C PHE A 271 15.34 11.45 6.62
N ALA A 272 15.58 12.03 7.78
CA ALA A 272 15.33 11.39 9.06
C ALA A 272 14.42 12.28 9.91
N TRP A 273 13.55 11.65 10.70
CA TRP A 273 12.76 12.38 11.69
C TRP A 273 13.64 13.03 12.75
N ASP A 274 13.16 14.14 13.35
CA ASP A 274 13.90 14.82 14.43
C ASP A 274 13.69 14.15 15.81
N ARG A 275 12.74 13.22 15.92
CA ARG A 275 12.49 12.37 17.09
C ARG A 275 13.02 10.94 16.88
N TYR A 276 13.18 10.18 17.97
CA TYR A 276 13.77 8.83 17.96
C TYR A 276 13.02 7.88 17.00
N HIS A 277 11.71 7.72 17.21
CA HIS A 277 10.77 7.07 16.30
C HIS A 277 9.66 8.01 15.89
N ILE A 278 8.99 7.74 14.78
CA ILE A 278 7.82 8.51 14.39
C ILE A 278 6.70 8.47 15.44
N GLU A 279 6.58 7.37 16.22
CA GLU A 279 5.64 7.27 17.33
C GLU A 279 5.88 8.35 18.39
N ASN A 280 7.10 8.88 18.54
CA ASN A 280 7.36 9.92 19.51
C ASN A 280 6.56 11.21 19.26
N TYR A 281 6.07 11.45 18.04
CA TYR A 281 5.22 12.61 17.73
C TYR A 281 3.80 12.50 18.30
N ILE A 282 3.34 11.29 18.66
CA ILE A 282 2.00 11.10 19.23
C ILE A 282 2.02 11.11 20.77
N ILE A 283 3.20 11.14 21.39
CA ILE A 283 3.40 11.17 22.85
C ILE A 283 3.25 12.61 23.38
N GLU A 284 2.06 13.17 23.18
CA GLU A 284 1.65 14.45 23.73
C GLU A 284 0.57 14.20 24.79
N THR A 285 0.71 14.83 25.97
CA THR A 285 -0.08 14.49 27.16
C THR A 285 -1.59 14.59 26.90
N ASP A 286 -2.03 15.64 26.21
CA ASP A 286 -3.42 15.92 25.88
C ASP A 286 -3.99 14.93 24.83
N ILE A 287 -3.17 14.54 23.85
CA ILE A 287 -3.53 13.52 22.84
C ILE A 287 -3.70 12.15 23.49
N ILE A 288 -2.78 11.75 24.37
CA ILE A 288 -2.87 10.46 25.06
C ILE A 288 -4.06 10.46 26.05
N ALA A 289 -4.28 11.54 26.78
CA ALA A 289 -5.41 11.68 27.70
C ALA A 289 -6.75 11.56 26.96
N SER A 290 -6.94 12.31 25.87
CA SER A 290 -8.16 12.23 25.05
C SER A 290 -8.36 10.85 24.41
N SER A 291 -7.27 10.18 24.02
CA SER A 291 -7.31 8.81 23.49
C SER A 291 -7.73 7.79 24.53
N GLU A 292 -7.23 7.91 25.77
CA GLU A 292 -7.62 7.04 26.88
C GLU A 292 -9.11 7.19 27.22
N VAL A 293 -9.62 8.43 27.25
CA VAL A 293 -11.05 8.70 27.46
C VAL A 293 -11.90 8.03 26.38
N ALA A 294 -11.48 8.10 25.12
CA ALA A 294 -12.17 7.48 24.00
C ALA A 294 -12.17 5.94 24.06
N LEU A 295 -11.10 5.32 24.57
CA LEU A 295 -10.94 3.86 24.59
C LEU A 295 -11.50 3.17 25.85
N LYS A 296 -11.55 3.88 26.98
CA LYS A 296 -11.95 3.30 28.27
C LYS A 296 -13.24 3.85 28.86
N PHE A 297 -13.79 4.94 28.30
CA PHE A 297 -14.91 5.68 28.92
C PHE A 297 -14.66 6.07 30.39
N SER A 298 -13.40 6.12 30.84
CA SER A 298 -13.04 6.53 32.20
C SER A 298 -12.86 8.04 32.26
N ARG A 299 -13.57 8.72 33.18
CA ARG A 299 -13.63 10.20 33.26
C ARG A 299 -12.77 10.82 34.37
N ASN A 300 -12.01 10.03 35.12
CA ASN A 300 -11.43 10.47 36.40
C ASN A 300 -9.90 10.62 36.42
N ARG A 301 -9.22 10.64 35.26
CA ARG A 301 -7.76 10.89 35.21
C ARG A 301 -7.47 12.31 34.76
N THR A 302 -6.49 12.93 35.40
CA THR A 302 -5.98 14.25 35.07
C THR A 302 -4.83 14.13 34.06
N GLU A 303 -4.52 15.22 33.35
CA GLU A 303 -3.33 15.28 32.45
C GLU A 303 -2.03 15.00 33.22
N ARG A 304 -1.98 15.37 34.50
CA ARG A 304 -0.84 15.06 35.38
C ARG A 304 -0.63 13.57 35.55
N ASP A 305 -1.70 12.80 35.75
CA ASP A 305 -1.61 11.34 35.91
C ASP A 305 -1.08 10.69 34.63
N VAL A 306 -1.49 11.21 33.46
CA VAL A 306 -1.02 10.75 32.16
C VAL A 306 0.46 11.07 31.97
N GLU A 307 0.89 12.26 32.34
CA GLU A 307 2.30 12.67 32.26
C GLU A 307 3.20 11.82 33.18
N GLU A 308 2.77 11.57 34.42
CA GLU A 308 3.49 10.70 35.37
C GLU A 308 3.64 9.27 34.83
N ASP A 309 2.58 8.71 34.23
CA ASP A 309 2.61 7.39 33.61
C ASP A 309 3.49 7.32 32.37
N LEU A 310 3.44 8.34 31.51
CA LEU A 310 4.31 8.45 30.34
C LEU A 310 5.78 8.54 30.75
N MET A 311 6.08 9.31 31.81
CA MET A 311 7.43 9.41 32.37
C MET A 311 7.91 8.06 32.94
N ALA A 312 7.04 7.34 33.65
CA ALA A 312 7.35 6.01 34.16
C ALA A 312 7.58 5.00 33.01
N ALA A 313 6.77 5.07 31.95
CA ALA A 313 6.93 4.26 30.75
C ALA A 313 8.24 4.56 30.02
N ALA A 314 8.63 5.83 29.93
CA ALA A 314 9.93 6.26 29.39
C ALA A 314 11.11 5.70 30.20
N ARG A 315 11.07 5.77 31.54
CA ARG A 315 12.10 5.16 32.39
C ARG A 315 12.19 3.65 32.20
N TRP A 316 11.05 2.98 32.03
CA TRP A 316 11.01 1.55 31.76
C TRP A 316 11.65 1.17 30.40
N ALA A 317 11.58 2.04 29.40
CA ALA A 317 12.16 1.81 28.08
C ALA A 317 13.70 2.02 28.03
N THR A 318 14.27 2.74 29.00
CA THR A 318 15.71 3.10 29.06
C THR A 318 16.67 1.91 28.93
N PRO A 319 16.51 0.78 29.64
CA PRO A 319 17.46 -0.34 29.54
C PRO A 319 17.55 -0.92 28.12
N LYS A 320 16.42 -0.97 27.41
CA LYS A 320 16.36 -1.45 26.03
C LYS A 320 17.09 -0.51 25.08
N LEU A 321 16.93 0.80 25.26
CA LEU A 321 17.66 1.82 24.49
C LEU A 321 19.18 1.74 24.71
N ILE A 322 19.62 1.63 25.96
CA ILE A 322 21.05 1.50 26.28
C ILE A 322 21.63 0.26 25.61
N ALA A 323 20.94 -0.89 25.72
CA ALA A 323 21.36 -2.13 25.08
C ALA A 323 21.38 -2.02 23.55
N HIS A 324 20.48 -1.24 22.94
CA HIS A 324 20.47 -0.96 21.50
C HIS A 324 21.69 -0.14 21.08
N ARG A 325 21.93 1.01 21.72
CA ARG A 325 23.06 1.89 21.42
C ARG A 325 24.42 1.20 21.61
N LEU A 326 24.56 0.36 22.64
CA LEU A 326 25.76 -0.46 22.81
C LEU A 326 25.94 -1.45 21.66
N ARG A 327 24.86 -2.11 21.22
CA ARG A 327 24.91 -3.02 20.07
C ARG A 327 25.28 -2.29 18.78
N GLU A 328 24.73 -1.11 18.54
CA GLU A 328 25.11 -0.28 17.39
C GLU A 328 26.58 0.17 17.45
N HIS A 329 27.04 0.59 18.62
CA HIS A 329 28.46 0.94 18.83
C HIS A 329 29.37 -0.24 18.48
N VAL A 330 29.09 -1.43 19.02
CA VAL A 330 29.84 -2.66 18.71
C VAL A 330 29.75 -3.00 17.22
N ASN A 331 28.54 -3.00 16.65
CA ASN A 331 28.32 -3.35 15.26
C ASN A 331 29.04 -2.41 14.30
N SER A 332 28.97 -1.10 14.52
CA SER A 332 29.65 -0.11 13.68
C SER A 332 31.17 -0.29 13.68
N ARG A 333 31.77 -0.59 14.84
CA ARG A 333 33.20 -0.87 14.98
C ARG A 333 33.60 -2.17 14.29
N LEU A 334 32.81 -3.23 14.45
CA LEU A 334 33.06 -4.52 13.80
C LEU A 334 32.93 -4.43 12.28
N VAL A 335 31.86 -3.84 11.76
CA VAL A 335 31.64 -3.65 10.33
C VAL A 335 32.73 -2.76 9.73
N GLY A 336 33.11 -1.68 10.42
CA GLY A 336 34.19 -0.80 9.98
C GLY A 336 35.58 -1.45 9.95
N ALA A 337 35.79 -2.54 10.70
CA ALA A 337 37.04 -3.30 10.70
C ALA A 337 37.17 -4.27 9.51
N ILE A 338 36.05 -4.62 8.87
CA ILE A 338 36.02 -5.51 7.72
C ILE A 338 36.40 -4.74 6.47
N ASP A 339 37.53 -5.09 5.88
CA ASP A 339 37.97 -4.55 4.59
C ASP A 339 38.65 -5.65 3.77
N LEU A 340 37.94 -6.04 2.72
CA LEU A 340 38.29 -7.14 1.81
C LEU A 340 38.94 -6.64 0.51
N LYS A 341 39.35 -5.37 0.44
CA LYS A 341 40.05 -4.85 -0.73
C LYS A 341 41.39 -5.58 -0.87
N SER A 342 41.64 -6.08 -2.08
CA SER A 342 42.92 -6.69 -2.48
C SER A 342 43.54 -5.88 -3.61
N ASN A 343 44.86 -5.96 -3.76
CA ASN A 343 45.57 -5.28 -4.83
C ASN A 343 45.30 -6.00 -6.17
N PRO A 344 44.75 -5.35 -7.19
CA PRO A 344 44.48 -5.98 -8.49
C PRO A 344 45.74 -6.44 -9.23
N ALA A 345 46.92 -5.99 -8.81
CA ALA A 345 48.21 -6.31 -9.41
C ALA A 345 48.89 -7.57 -8.80
N ASP A 346 48.30 -8.23 -7.81
CA ASP A 346 48.85 -9.47 -7.25
C ASP A 346 48.61 -10.64 -8.22
N ASP A 347 49.65 -11.48 -8.43
CA ASP A 347 49.64 -12.64 -9.36
C ASP A 347 48.55 -13.68 -9.07
N SER A 348 47.93 -13.64 -7.88
CA SER A 348 46.81 -14.49 -7.49
C SER A 348 45.77 -13.69 -6.72
N ALA A 349 44.64 -13.39 -7.37
CA ALA A 349 43.48 -12.77 -6.75
C ALA A 349 43.00 -13.53 -5.49
N ALA A 350 43.12 -14.87 -5.50
CA ALA A 350 42.78 -15.71 -4.35
C ALA A 350 43.68 -15.41 -3.14
N HIS A 351 45.00 -15.30 -3.35
CA HIS A 351 45.95 -14.99 -2.28
C HIS A 351 45.71 -13.58 -1.71
N GLY A 352 45.46 -12.59 -2.56
CA GLY A 352 45.14 -11.22 -2.15
C GLY A 352 43.88 -11.13 -1.27
N VAL A 353 42.82 -11.87 -1.63
CA VAL A 353 41.58 -11.94 -0.83
C VAL A 353 41.81 -12.64 0.51
N VAL A 354 42.56 -13.74 0.55
CA VAL A 354 42.89 -14.44 1.81
C VAL A 354 43.66 -13.52 2.76
N GLN A 355 44.64 -12.78 2.26
CA GLN A 355 45.36 -11.80 3.09
C GLN A 355 44.45 -10.68 3.58
N ALA A 356 43.54 -10.17 2.75
CA ALA A 356 42.59 -9.13 3.15
C ALA A 356 41.62 -9.62 4.24
N ALA A 357 41.15 -10.87 4.12
CA ALA A 357 40.35 -11.52 5.16
C ALA A 357 41.13 -11.64 6.47
N GLN A 358 42.40 -12.09 6.43
CA GLN A 358 43.23 -12.21 7.63
C GLN A 358 43.46 -10.84 8.31
N ARG A 359 43.80 -9.80 7.54
CA ARG A 359 43.93 -8.43 8.08
C ARG A 359 42.65 -7.93 8.75
N SER A 360 41.48 -8.31 8.24
CA SER A 360 40.20 -7.96 8.85
C SER A 360 39.97 -8.70 10.18
N ILE A 361 40.32 -10.00 10.23
CA ILE A 361 40.27 -10.81 11.46
C ILE A 361 41.21 -10.22 12.53
N ASP A 362 42.45 -9.91 12.18
CA ASP A 362 43.44 -9.36 13.10
C ASP A 362 42.98 -8.00 13.68
N ARG A 363 42.38 -7.15 12.84
CA ARG A 363 41.76 -5.88 13.27
C ARG A 363 40.61 -6.10 14.25
N ILE A 364 39.72 -7.06 13.97
CA ILE A 364 38.60 -7.40 14.87
C ILE A 364 39.12 -7.90 16.21
N GLN A 365 40.16 -8.74 16.22
CA GLN A 365 40.79 -9.24 17.44
C GLN A 365 41.41 -8.11 18.26
N ALA A 366 42.12 -7.17 17.60
CA ALA A 366 42.67 -6.00 18.26
C ALA A 366 41.58 -5.11 18.89
N LEU A 367 40.46 -4.90 18.19
CA LEU A 367 39.30 -4.18 18.72
C LEU A 367 38.70 -4.87 19.95
N ALA A 368 38.55 -6.20 19.91
CA ALA A 368 38.03 -6.98 21.04
C ALA A 368 38.92 -6.86 22.30
N GLY A 369 40.23 -6.76 22.13
CA GLY A 369 41.20 -6.57 23.22
C GLY A 369 41.26 -5.15 23.78
N ALA A 370 40.72 -4.15 23.08
CA ALA A 370 40.82 -2.74 23.43
C ALA A 370 39.45 -2.06 23.50
N GLU A 371 38.99 -1.48 22.40
CA GLU A 371 37.78 -0.63 22.33
C GLU A 371 36.48 -1.38 22.63
N LEU A 372 36.43 -2.68 22.34
CA LEU A 372 35.26 -3.54 22.59
C LEU A 372 35.45 -4.44 23.82
N SER A 373 36.45 -4.15 24.65
CA SER A 373 36.67 -4.85 25.91
C SER A 373 35.52 -4.61 26.90
N ALA A 374 35.33 -5.51 27.87
CA ALA A 374 34.29 -5.38 28.89
C ALA A 374 34.38 -4.05 29.67
N VAL A 375 35.60 -3.58 29.96
CA VAL A 375 35.82 -2.30 30.64
C VAL A 375 35.40 -1.13 29.76
N SER A 376 35.78 -1.13 28.48
CA SER A 376 35.40 -0.08 27.53
C SER A 376 33.89 -0.01 27.31
N LEU A 377 33.23 -1.17 27.18
CA LEU A 377 31.77 -1.23 27.01
C LEU A 377 31.02 -0.77 28.27
N GLU A 378 31.55 -1.01 29.46
CA GLU A 378 30.95 -0.50 30.70
C GLU A 378 31.12 1.02 30.87
N HIS A 379 32.26 1.56 30.44
CA HIS A 379 32.46 3.00 30.34
C HIS A 379 31.47 3.63 29.35
N GLU A 380 31.30 3.02 28.17
CA GLU A 380 30.34 3.49 27.17
C GLU A 380 28.90 3.38 27.67
N ARG A 381 28.55 2.28 28.38
CA ARG A 381 27.24 2.13 29.03
C ARG A 381 26.99 3.27 30.01
N THR A 382 27.98 3.60 30.84
CA THR A 382 27.88 4.69 31.83
C THR A 382 27.70 6.03 31.14
N ARG A 383 28.45 6.30 30.07
CA ARG A 383 28.31 7.51 29.25
C ARG A 383 26.89 7.65 28.69
N ILE A 384 26.37 6.58 28.07
CA ILE A 384 25.00 6.55 27.54
C ILE A 384 23.99 6.73 28.68
N SER A 385 24.15 6.07 29.82
CA SER A 385 23.25 6.24 30.97
C SER A 385 23.20 7.68 31.47
N SER A 386 24.35 8.36 31.57
CA SER A 386 24.39 9.78 31.95
C SER A 386 23.69 10.68 30.93
N GLU A 387 23.84 10.40 29.63
CA GLU A 387 23.14 11.10 28.57
C GLU A 387 21.62 10.93 28.69
N VAL A 388 21.14 9.70 28.93
CA VAL A 388 19.71 9.41 29.10
C VAL A 388 19.14 10.14 30.32
N GLU A 389 19.85 10.17 31.46
CA GLU A 389 19.39 10.94 32.63
C GLU A 389 19.36 12.45 32.34
N GLY A 390 20.27 12.96 31.50
CA GLY A 390 20.20 14.33 30.99
C GLY A 390 18.87 14.65 30.32
N TRP A 391 18.33 13.72 29.51
CA TRP A 391 17.05 13.91 28.84
C TRP A 391 15.84 13.91 29.77
N PHE A 392 15.94 13.24 30.93
CA PHE A 392 14.91 13.31 31.95
C PHE A 392 14.92 14.67 32.68
N LEU A 393 16.09 15.29 32.82
CA LEU A 393 16.25 16.59 33.46
C LEU A 393 15.81 17.75 32.57
N ASP A 394 16.09 17.69 31.27
CA ASP A 394 15.74 18.75 30.31
C ASP A 394 14.34 18.56 29.67
N GLY A 395 13.65 17.46 29.97
CA GLY A 395 12.31 17.15 29.46
C GLY A 395 12.29 16.53 28.06
N SER A 396 13.44 16.28 27.43
CA SER A 396 13.55 15.71 26.08
C SER A 396 13.43 14.18 26.03
N SER A 397 13.15 13.51 27.16
CA SER A 397 12.98 12.05 27.23
C SER A 397 11.96 11.52 26.23
N ARG A 398 10.84 12.23 26.01
CA ARG A 398 9.80 11.90 25.02
C ARG A 398 10.25 12.02 23.57
N ILE A 399 11.36 12.70 23.30
CA ILE A 399 11.93 12.89 21.97
C ILE A 399 13.02 11.84 21.71
N ASN A 400 13.81 11.53 22.73
CA ASN A 400 15.05 10.77 22.59
C ASN A 400 14.96 9.29 22.98
N ILE A 401 13.88 8.86 23.64
CA ILE A 401 13.64 7.47 24.04
C ILE A 401 12.68 6.80 23.05
N PRO A 402 12.84 5.49 22.73
CA PRO A 402 11.98 4.76 21.79
C PRO A 402 10.47 4.92 22.05
N GLY A 403 9.80 5.72 21.22
CA GLY A 403 8.39 6.07 21.42
C GLY A 403 7.46 4.86 21.40
N ARG A 404 7.75 3.87 20.54
CA ARG A 404 7.00 2.61 20.50
C ARG A 404 7.00 1.86 21.83
N GLU A 405 8.13 1.82 22.51
CA GLU A 405 8.25 1.11 23.79
C GLU A 405 7.53 1.85 24.92
N ILE A 406 7.58 3.18 24.89
CA ILE A 406 6.83 4.04 25.81
C ILE A 406 5.32 3.76 25.67
N LEU A 407 4.79 3.82 24.44
CA LEU A 407 3.36 3.60 24.19
C LEU A 407 2.91 2.18 24.50
N LYS A 408 3.72 1.16 24.16
CA LYS A 408 3.44 -0.23 24.54
C LYS A 408 3.35 -0.40 26.04
N ARG A 409 4.32 0.18 26.77
CA ARG A 409 4.34 0.11 28.23
C ARG A 409 3.17 0.87 28.84
N TYR A 410 2.88 2.07 28.35
CA TYR A 410 1.74 2.88 28.79
C TYR A 410 0.42 2.11 28.59
N ALA A 411 0.17 1.59 27.38
CA ALA A 411 -1.05 0.86 27.06
C ALA A 411 -1.23 -0.38 27.93
N HIS A 412 -0.13 -1.09 28.24
CA HIS A 412 -0.15 -2.27 29.09
C HIS A 412 -0.43 -1.92 30.57
N VAL A 413 0.32 -0.99 31.16
CA VAL A 413 0.16 -0.59 32.57
C VAL A 413 -1.23 -0.04 32.82
N ASN A 414 -1.73 0.73 31.87
CA ASN A 414 -3.05 1.30 31.96
C ASN A 414 -4.15 0.34 31.54
N ALA A 415 -3.89 -0.86 31.01
CA ALA A 415 -4.94 -1.78 30.52
C ALA A 415 -5.87 -1.10 29.48
N ILE A 416 -5.27 -0.46 28.46
CA ILE A 416 -6.02 0.12 27.35
C ILE A 416 -6.68 -0.99 26.51
N SER A 417 -7.99 -0.88 26.29
CA SER A 417 -8.76 -1.76 25.41
C SER A 417 -8.17 -1.79 24.00
N GLY A 418 -7.82 -2.98 23.49
CA GLY A 418 -7.14 -3.15 22.20
C GLY A 418 -5.62 -2.86 22.24
N GLY A 419 -5.07 -2.54 23.40
CA GLY A 419 -3.62 -2.42 23.64
C GLY A 419 -2.97 -1.25 22.91
N TYR A 420 -1.69 -1.44 22.58
CA TYR A 420 -0.84 -0.44 21.91
C TYR A 420 -1.42 0.03 20.57
N GLU A 421 -1.88 -0.89 19.74
CA GLU A 421 -2.40 -0.60 18.39
C GLU A 421 -3.64 0.30 18.43
N ALA A 422 -4.57 0.00 19.34
CA ALA A 422 -5.77 0.80 19.51
C ALA A 422 -5.44 2.21 20.06
N LEU A 423 -4.55 2.30 21.05
CA LEU A 423 -4.08 3.59 21.58
C LEU A 423 -3.47 4.45 20.48
N ARG A 424 -2.55 3.85 19.71
CA ARG A 424 -1.84 4.49 18.61
C ARG A 424 -2.81 5.01 17.55
N ASN A 425 -3.75 4.19 17.08
CA ASN A 425 -4.69 4.58 16.02
C ASN A 425 -5.65 5.69 16.49
N VAL A 426 -6.17 5.58 17.71
CA VAL A 426 -7.04 6.63 18.27
C VAL A 426 -6.27 7.92 18.49
N ALA A 427 -5.00 7.87 18.91
CA ALA A 427 -4.15 9.06 19.04
C ALA A 427 -4.01 9.82 17.73
N ILE A 428 -3.88 9.13 16.59
CA ILE A 428 -3.90 9.77 15.27
C ILE A 428 -5.22 10.48 15.03
N ASP A 429 -6.34 9.81 15.30
CA ASP A 429 -7.67 10.39 15.10
C ASP A 429 -7.88 11.63 15.99
N GLN A 430 -7.34 11.63 17.22
CA GLN A 430 -7.37 12.82 18.08
C GLN A 430 -6.48 13.95 17.55
N MET A 431 -5.29 13.64 17.03
CA MET A 431 -4.43 14.64 16.39
C MET A 431 -5.11 15.30 15.18
N LEU A 432 -5.77 14.50 14.34
CA LEU A 432 -6.54 14.98 13.19
C LEU A 432 -7.69 15.89 13.62
N ARG A 433 -8.47 15.48 14.63
CA ARG A 433 -9.57 16.29 15.18
C ARG A 433 -9.07 17.61 15.78
N ALA A 434 -7.90 17.59 16.40
CA ALA A 434 -7.25 18.78 16.93
C ALA A 434 -6.55 19.65 15.87
N GLY A 435 -6.50 19.20 14.59
CA GLY A 435 -5.75 19.87 13.52
C GLY A 435 -4.25 19.94 13.79
N ARG A 436 -3.71 19.05 14.62
CA ARG A 436 -2.30 19.09 15.06
C ARG A 436 -1.39 18.41 14.04
N LYS A 437 -0.52 19.19 13.41
CA LYS A 437 0.61 18.71 12.58
C LYS A 437 1.92 18.97 13.33
N PRO A 438 2.70 17.93 13.71
CA PRO A 438 3.96 18.14 14.43
C PRO A 438 4.99 18.92 13.63
N ASP A 439 5.66 19.90 14.26
CA ASP A 439 6.62 20.79 13.57
C ASP A 439 7.81 20.03 12.96
N GLY A 440 8.34 19.03 13.66
CA GLY A 440 9.44 18.20 13.16
C GLY A 440 9.07 17.44 11.87
N MET A 441 7.86 16.86 11.83
CA MET A 441 7.33 16.25 10.61
C MET A 441 7.17 17.29 9.51
N LYS A 442 6.57 18.45 9.85
CA LYS A 442 6.33 19.53 8.88
C LYS A 442 7.64 20.03 8.25
N ALA A 443 8.72 20.12 9.02
CA ALA A 443 10.03 20.51 8.50
C ALA A 443 10.55 19.51 7.45
N VAL A 444 10.47 18.22 7.73
CA VAL A 444 10.88 17.15 6.79
C VAL A 444 10.00 17.16 5.53
N ILE A 445 8.68 17.21 5.68
CA ILE A 445 7.75 17.25 4.54
C ILE A 445 7.93 18.53 3.72
N SER A 446 8.17 19.67 4.35
CA SER A 446 8.46 20.93 3.65
C SER A 446 9.78 20.86 2.87
N ALA A 447 10.80 20.21 3.41
CA ALA A 447 12.07 20.00 2.69
C ALA A 447 11.88 19.09 1.47
N ILE A 448 11.15 17.98 1.62
CA ILE A 448 10.83 17.07 0.51
C ILE A 448 10.02 17.78 -0.59
N THR A 449 8.99 18.52 -0.19
CA THR A 449 8.13 19.26 -1.13
C THR A 449 8.86 20.42 -1.81
N ALA A 450 9.84 21.05 -1.16
CA ALA A 450 10.69 22.07 -1.80
C ALA A 450 11.60 21.46 -2.87
N LEU A 451 12.12 20.25 -2.64
CA LEU A 451 12.90 19.50 -3.63
C LEU A 451 12.05 18.93 -4.78
N ARG A 452 10.72 19.13 -4.77
CA ARG A 452 9.84 18.76 -5.87
C ARG A 452 10.11 19.59 -7.13
N VAL A 453 10.44 20.87 -6.96
CA VAL A 453 10.76 21.83 -8.03
C VAL A 453 12.08 21.43 -8.70
#